data_AF-A0A8R2F8V3-F1
#
_entry.id   AF-A0A8R2F8V3-F1
#
_cell.length_a   1.000
_cell.length_b   1.000
_cell.length_c   1.000
_cell.angle_alpha   90.00
_cell.angle_beta   90.00
_cell.angle_gamma   90.00
#
_symmetry.space_group_name_H-M   'P 1'
#
loop_
_entity.id
_entity.type
_entity.pdbx_description
1 polymer ?
#
loop_
_entity_poly.entity_id
_entity_poly.type
_entity_poly.pdbx_seq_one_letter_code
_entity_poly.pdbx_strand_id
1 'polypeptide(L)'
;MTEDYFWGVTLDKTKTTEVWDPDVKGDANDSAHVFRGEHTLLVKQAVLGPEVPDDEVNVIEVEAMGYKSDIKFPVVVLKGGTGHSQCVLDLLFPDPPVTFKLVKGNGPIHLLGNHSVGIAGEGMADEEDDDEIDEEFEEEEEEIEEDKNSVDEKKRKIAANSNSKGGKAPKRPKIDSEVD
;
A
#
# COMPACT_ATOMS: atom_id res chain seq x y z
N MET A 1 8.14 -1.22 -5.77
CA MET A 1 7.61 -2.58 -6.04
C MET A 1 6.85 -2.98 -4.79
N THR A 2 5.74 -3.70 -4.91
CA THR A 2 4.97 -4.19 -3.75
C THR A 2 5.13 -5.69 -3.62
N GLU A 3 5.25 -6.17 -2.38
CA GLU A 3 5.15 -7.59 -2.06
C GLU A 3 3.75 -7.87 -1.53
N ASP A 4 3.08 -8.87 -2.10
CA ASP A 4 1.71 -9.22 -1.73
C ASP A 4 1.68 -10.54 -0.97
N TYR A 5 1.09 -10.50 0.23
CA TYR A 5 0.91 -11.63 1.11
C TYR A 5 -0.57 -11.99 1.22
N PHE A 6 -0.87 -13.28 1.32
CA PHE A 6 -2.21 -13.70 1.70
C PHE A 6 -2.47 -13.33 3.16
N TRP A 7 -3.61 -12.71 3.43
CA TRP A 7 -4.02 -12.36 4.78
C TRP A 7 -5.32 -13.06 5.14
N GLY A 8 -5.43 -13.52 6.38
CA GLY A 8 -6.69 -14.00 6.89
C GLY A 8 -6.71 -14.08 8.42
N VAL A 9 -7.92 -13.96 8.96
CA VAL A 9 -8.19 -14.09 10.39
C VAL A 9 -9.48 -14.86 10.62
N THR A 10 -9.53 -15.62 11.70
CA THR A 10 -10.75 -16.24 12.22
C THR A 10 -11.16 -15.52 13.50
N LEU A 11 -12.43 -15.12 13.57
CA LEU A 11 -13.05 -14.59 14.78
C LEU A 11 -14.15 -15.53 15.25
N ASP A 12 -14.14 -15.85 16.54
CA ASP A 12 -15.08 -16.75 17.21
C ASP A 12 -15.26 -16.34 18.68
N LYS A 13 -16.03 -17.13 19.43
CA LYS A 13 -16.29 -16.89 20.87
C LYS A 13 -15.04 -16.82 21.75
N THR A 14 -13.92 -17.43 21.34
CA THR A 14 -12.66 -17.46 22.07
C THR A 14 -11.74 -16.32 21.64
N LYS A 15 -11.78 -15.96 20.35
CA LYS A 15 -11.06 -14.82 19.78
C LYS A 15 -12.04 -13.92 19.06
N THR A 16 -12.66 -13.01 19.81
CA THR A 16 -13.69 -12.11 19.26
C THR A 16 -13.11 -10.87 18.58
N THR A 17 -11.81 -10.59 18.76
CA THR A 17 -11.16 -9.38 18.24
C THR A 17 -9.81 -9.73 17.61
N GLU A 18 -9.48 -9.08 16.50
CA GLU A 18 -8.14 -9.03 15.92
C GLU A 18 -7.79 -7.61 15.54
N VAL A 19 -6.55 -7.22 15.80
CA VAL A 19 -5.99 -5.95 15.35
C VAL A 19 -4.94 -6.23 14.29
N TRP A 20 -5.15 -5.69 13.09
CA TRP A 20 -4.10 -5.59 12.09
C TRP A 20 -3.31 -4.31 12.34
N ASP A 21 -2.10 -4.48 12.85
CA ASP A 21 -1.14 -3.42 13.14
C ASP A 21 0.28 -4.00 12.92
N PRO A 22 0.84 -3.87 11.71
CA PRO A 22 2.15 -4.40 11.38
C PRO A 22 3.29 -3.65 12.08
N ASP A 23 3.07 -2.40 12.53
CA ASP A 23 4.10 -1.55 13.13
C ASP A 23 4.33 -1.90 14.60
N VAL A 24 3.27 -2.26 15.33
CA VAL A 24 3.36 -2.64 16.75
C VAL A 24 4.06 -3.98 17.00
N LYS A 25 4.23 -4.81 15.96
CA LYS A 25 4.88 -6.14 16.07
C LYS A 25 6.37 -6.14 15.71
N GLY A 26 6.97 -4.99 15.42
CA GLY A 26 8.43 -4.89 15.29
C GLY A 26 9.10 -4.79 16.65
N ASP A 27 10.01 -5.71 16.96
CA ASP A 27 10.91 -5.52 18.10
C ASP A 27 11.69 -4.22 17.86
N ALA A 28 11.63 -3.28 18.81
CA ALA A 28 12.34 -2.00 18.76
C ALA A 28 13.88 -2.12 18.63
N ASN A 29 14.40 -3.34 18.66
CA ASN A 29 15.81 -3.68 18.54
C ASN A 29 16.18 -4.29 17.17
N ASP A 30 15.21 -4.49 16.29
CA ASP A 30 15.45 -4.95 14.92
C ASP A 30 15.38 -3.74 13.98
N SER A 31 16.56 -3.17 13.72
CA SER A 31 16.75 -2.05 12.78
C SER A 31 16.26 -2.37 11.35
N ALA A 32 15.92 -3.63 11.04
CA ALA A 32 15.29 -4.00 9.79
C ALA A 32 13.78 -3.67 9.72
N HIS A 33 13.12 -3.40 10.87
CA HIS A 33 11.70 -3.02 10.88
C HIS A 33 11.44 -1.59 10.41
N VAL A 34 12.43 -0.68 10.54
CA VAL A 34 12.34 0.70 10.05
C VAL A 34 12.23 0.76 8.52
N PHE A 35 12.61 -0.32 7.82
CA PHE A 35 12.66 -0.40 6.36
C PHE A 35 11.53 -1.21 5.71
N ARG A 36 10.54 -1.71 6.45
CA ARG A 36 9.50 -2.56 5.85
C ARG A 36 8.49 -1.80 4.97
N GLY A 37 8.57 -0.47 4.87
CA GLY A 37 7.81 0.34 3.93
C GLY A 37 6.30 0.34 4.16
N GLU A 38 5.52 0.92 3.24
CA GLU A 38 4.10 1.21 3.49
C GLU A 38 3.24 -0.07 3.46
N HIS A 39 2.45 -0.29 4.52
CA HIS A 39 1.59 -1.47 4.65
C HIS A 39 0.15 -1.15 4.21
N THR A 40 -0.49 -2.04 3.48
CA THR A 40 -1.91 -1.89 3.09
C THR A 40 -2.65 -3.22 3.22
N LEU A 41 -3.84 -3.20 3.81
CA LEU A 41 -4.70 -4.37 3.95
C LEU A 41 -5.92 -4.26 3.04
N LEU A 42 -6.16 -5.28 2.22
CA LEU A 42 -7.35 -5.41 1.40
C LEU A 42 -8.14 -6.64 1.83
N VAL A 43 -9.32 -6.45 2.43
CA VAL A 43 -10.23 -7.54 2.83
C VAL A 43 -11.24 -7.79 1.73
N LYS A 44 -11.24 -9.02 1.19
CA LYS A 44 -12.00 -9.40 -0.02
C LYS A 44 -13.18 -10.31 0.25
N GLN A 45 -13.16 -11.06 1.34
CA GLN A 45 -14.20 -12.05 1.58
C GLN A 45 -14.39 -12.30 3.07
N ALA A 46 -15.64 -12.54 3.46
CA ALA A 46 -15.99 -13.14 4.72
C ALA A 46 -16.66 -14.50 4.47
N VAL A 47 -16.31 -15.50 5.26
CA VAL A 47 -16.87 -16.85 5.19
C VAL A 47 -17.32 -17.28 6.58
N LEU A 48 -18.59 -17.64 6.72
CA LEU A 48 -19.18 -18.20 7.92
C LEU A 48 -18.86 -19.70 7.99
N GLY A 49 -18.39 -20.15 9.16
CA GLY A 49 -18.10 -21.57 9.41
C GLY A 49 -19.34 -22.45 9.27
N PRO A 50 -19.21 -23.67 8.72
CA PRO A 50 -20.32 -24.61 8.56
C PRO A 50 -20.90 -25.12 9.90
N GLU A 51 -20.17 -24.97 11.00
CA GLU A 51 -20.59 -25.35 12.35
C GLU A 51 -21.49 -24.32 13.04
N VAL A 52 -21.64 -23.13 12.45
CA VAL A 52 -22.51 -22.08 13.00
C VAL A 52 -23.95 -22.57 13.00
N PRO A 53 -24.64 -22.58 14.16
CA PRO A 53 -25.99 -23.08 14.24
C PRO A 53 -26.95 -22.34 13.30
N ASP A 54 -27.95 -23.07 12.82
CA ASP A 54 -29.06 -22.48 12.10
C ASP A 54 -29.67 -21.33 12.90
N ASP A 55 -30.04 -20.29 12.17
CA ASP A 55 -30.58 -19.05 12.71
C ASP A 55 -29.66 -18.16 13.56
N GLU A 56 -28.42 -18.58 13.85
CA GLU A 56 -27.46 -17.73 14.55
C GLU A 56 -26.95 -16.60 13.64
N VAL A 57 -27.20 -15.36 14.03
CA VAL A 57 -26.72 -14.16 13.32
C VAL A 57 -25.36 -13.76 13.88
N ASN A 58 -24.37 -13.71 12.99
CA ASN A 58 -23.01 -13.28 13.28
C ASN A 58 -22.74 -11.93 12.61
N VAL A 59 -22.12 -11.00 13.36
CA VAL A 59 -21.85 -9.63 12.90
C VAL A 59 -20.40 -9.25 13.16
N ILE A 60 -19.69 -8.87 12.10
CA ILE A 60 -18.36 -8.26 12.20
C ILE A 60 -18.48 -6.75 12.09
N GLU A 61 -17.91 -6.07 13.06
CA GLU A 61 -17.66 -4.64 13.07
C GLU A 61 -16.19 -4.36 12.79
N VAL A 62 -15.92 -3.30 12.04
CA VAL A 62 -14.57 -2.79 11.80
C VAL A 62 -14.45 -1.41 12.40
N GLU A 63 -13.31 -1.17 13.03
CA GLU A 63 -12.86 0.14 13.50
C GLU A 63 -11.53 0.50 12.81
N ALA A 64 -11.49 1.65 12.12
CA ALA A 64 -10.34 2.11 11.33
C ALA A 64 -10.30 3.64 11.25
N MET A 65 -9.14 4.19 10.91
CA MET A 65 -8.98 5.64 10.69
C MET A 65 -9.86 6.13 9.54
N GLY A 66 -10.60 7.21 9.78
CA GLY A 66 -11.36 7.92 8.75
C GLY A 66 -10.82 9.34 8.54
N TYR A 67 -11.30 10.03 7.49
CA TYR A 67 -10.79 11.35 7.08
C TYR A 67 -10.81 12.43 8.18
N LYS A 68 -11.76 12.37 9.11
CA LYS A 68 -11.90 13.35 10.21
C LYS A 68 -11.80 12.75 11.60
N SER A 69 -12.12 11.47 11.72
CA SER A 69 -12.16 10.71 12.97
C SER A 69 -12.19 9.24 12.62
N ASP A 70 -11.90 8.40 13.60
CA ASP A 70 -12.09 6.97 13.48
C ASP A 70 -13.54 6.63 13.12
N ILE A 71 -13.69 5.60 12.30
CA ILE A 71 -14.96 5.06 11.84
C ILE A 71 -15.12 3.69 12.44
N LYS A 72 -16.31 3.43 12.97
CA LYS A 72 -16.71 2.14 13.52
C LYS A 72 -18.03 1.71 12.92
N PHE A 73 -18.05 0.60 12.17
CA PHE A 73 -19.25 0.20 11.44
C PHE A 73 -19.34 -1.32 11.22
N PRO A 74 -20.56 -1.91 11.26
CA PRO A 74 -20.76 -3.30 10.87
C PRO A 74 -20.53 -3.49 9.36
N VAL A 75 -19.63 -4.40 9.01
CA VAL A 75 -19.23 -4.67 7.61
C VAL A 75 -19.69 -6.04 7.11
N VAL A 76 -19.97 -6.97 8.03
CA VAL A 76 -20.45 -8.32 7.69
C VAL A 76 -21.63 -8.67 8.59
N VAL A 77 -22.71 -9.18 8.00
CA VAL A 77 -23.84 -9.79 8.69
C VAL A 77 -24.17 -11.10 7.98
N LEU A 78 -23.89 -12.23 8.63
CA LEU A 78 -24.15 -13.57 8.09
C LEU A 78 -24.99 -14.38 9.07
N LYS A 79 -25.82 -15.28 8.55
CA LYS A 79 -26.75 -16.08 9.35
C LYS A 79 -26.62 -17.56 8.99
N GLY A 80 -26.43 -18.42 10.01
CA GLY A 80 -26.34 -19.87 9.84
C GLY A 80 -27.58 -20.46 9.17
N GLY A 81 -27.40 -21.53 8.40
CA GLY A 81 -28.49 -22.26 7.74
C GLY A 81 -29.13 -21.58 6.51
N THR A 82 -28.70 -20.38 6.12
CA THR A 82 -29.35 -19.60 5.04
C THR A 82 -28.90 -19.95 3.62
N GLY A 83 -27.99 -20.93 3.46
CA GLY A 83 -27.33 -21.24 2.18
C GLY A 83 -26.34 -20.17 1.70
N HIS A 84 -26.27 -19.02 2.39
CA HIS A 84 -25.37 -17.90 2.12
C HIS A 84 -24.32 -17.82 3.21
N SER A 85 -23.30 -18.69 3.14
CA SER A 85 -22.19 -18.73 4.10
C SER A 85 -21.02 -17.82 3.72
N GLN A 86 -21.16 -17.00 2.67
CA GLN A 86 -20.08 -16.11 2.24
C GLN A 86 -20.60 -14.72 1.85
N CYS A 87 -19.76 -13.72 2.06
CA CYS A 87 -19.97 -12.33 1.65
C CYS A 87 -18.71 -11.85 0.92
N VAL A 88 -18.88 -11.29 -0.28
CA VAL A 88 -17.80 -10.62 -1.00
C VAL A 88 -17.65 -9.22 -0.43
N LEU A 89 -16.40 -8.84 -0.16
CA LEU A 89 -16.00 -7.54 0.36
C LEU A 89 -15.00 -6.90 -0.61
N ASP A 90 -14.81 -5.60 -0.46
CA ASP A 90 -13.75 -4.85 -1.14
C ASP A 90 -13.35 -3.67 -0.25
N LEU A 91 -12.78 -4.01 0.91
CA LEU A 91 -12.44 -3.05 1.95
C LEU A 91 -10.93 -2.85 1.96
N LEU A 92 -10.50 -1.68 1.46
CA LEU A 92 -9.11 -1.25 1.46
C LEU A 92 -8.83 -0.41 2.71
N PHE A 93 -7.81 -0.81 3.46
CA PHE A 93 -7.27 -0.10 4.61
C PHE A 93 -5.80 0.25 4.34
N PRO A 94 -5.52 1.50 3.94
CA PRO A 94 -4.16 1.96 3.66
C PRO A 94 -3.35 2.23 4.94
N ASP A 95 -4.02 2.46 6.08
CA ASP A 95 -3.37 2.87 7.32
C ASP A 95 -3.72 1.89 8.46
N PRO A 96 -2.72 1.36 9.18
CA PRO A 96 -2.94 0.70 10.47
C PRO A 96 -3.17 1.73 11.60
N PRO A 97 -3.75 1.32 12.75
CA PRO A 97 -4.32 0.00 13.01
C PRO A 97 -5.74 -0.15 12.46
N VAL A 98 -6.11 -1.40 12.14
CA VAL A 98 -7.50 -1.78 11.82
C VAL A 98 -7.95 -2.87 12.79
N THR A 99 -9.07 -2.63 13.47
CA THR A 99 -9.63 -3.60 14.42
C THR A 99 -10.85 -4.28 13.82
N PHE A 100 -10.83 -5.61 13.79
CA PHE A 100 -11.96 -6.45 13.41
C PHE A 100 -12.55 -7.08 14.67
N LYS A 101 -13.87 -6.97 14.85
CA LYS A 101 -14.55 -7.49 16.04
C LYS A 101 -15.83 -8.24 15.71
N LEU A 102 -15.96 -9.45 16.24
CA LEU A 102 -17.20 -10.20 16.30
C LEU A 102 -18.06 -9.63 17.43
N VAL A 103 -19.03 -8.77 17.08
CA VAL A 103 -19.89 -8.08 18.04
C VAL A 103 -21.19 -8.83 18.35
N LYS A 104 -21.53 -9.83 17.53
CA LYS A 104 -22.67 -10.72 17.72
C LYS A 104 -22.38 -12.09 17.11
N GLY A 105 -22.89 -13.14 17.73
CA GLY A 105 -22.70 -14.53 17.31
C GLY A 105 -21.44 -15.15 17.91
N ASN A 106 -21.29 -16.46 17.74
CA ASN A 106 -20.18 -17.23 18.31
C ASN A 106 -19.12 -17.62 17.28
N GLY A 107 -19.39 -17.33 16.00
CA GLY A 107 -18.55 -17.71 14.89
C GLY A 107 -18.40 -19.23 14.72
N PRO A 108 -17.41 -19.67 13.93
CA PRO A 108 -16.36 -18.83 13.36
C PRO A 108 -16.83 -18.03 12.14
N ILE A 109 -16.28 -16.82 12.01
CA ILE A 109 -16.22 -16.08 10.74
C ILE A 109 -14.76 -15.93 10.36
N HIS A 110 -14.44 -16.26 9.11
CA HIS A 110 -13.14 -16.06 8.50
C HIS A 110 -13.18 -14.82 7.62
N LEU A 111 -12.24 -13.88 7.82
CA LEU A 111 -12.00 -12.77 6.89
C LEU A 111 -10.73 -13.09 6.10
N LEU A 112 -10.78 -12.90 4.79
CA LEU A 112 -9.70 -13.24 3.87
C LEU A 112 -9.39 -12.05 2.96
N GLY A 113 -8.12 -11.91 2.59
CA GLY A 113 -7.66 -10.75 1.86
C GLY A 113 -6.19 -10.82 1.44
N ASN A 114 -5.64 -9.65 1.16
CA ASN A 114 -4.25 -9.45 0.83
C ASN A 114 -3.65 -8.40 1.76
N HIS A 115 -2.46 -8.67 2.28
CA HIS A 115 -1.62 -7.67 2.92
C HIS A 115 -0.49 -7.34 1.96
N SER A 116 -0.47 -6.12 1.46
CA SER A 116 0.57 -5.59 0.59
C SER A 116 1.58 -4.78 1.38
N VAL A 117 2.86 -4.91 1.02
CA VAL A 117 3.97 -4.18 1.62
C VAL A 117 4.72 -3.45 0.50
N GLY A 118 4.76 -2.12 0.56
CA GLY A 118 5.52 -1.29 -0.36
C GLY A 118 7.00 -1.39 -0.04
N ILE A 119 7.83 -1.79 -1.01
CA ILE A 119 9.28 -1.74 -0.84
C ILE A 119 9.71 -0.28 -0.98
N ALA A 120 10.17 0.31 0.12
CA ALA A 120 10.92 1.57 0.05
C ALA A 120 12.18 1.31 -0.79
N GLY A 121 12.29 1.95 -1.94
CA GLY A 121 13.44 1.77 -2.83
C GLY A 121 14.73 2.17 -2.11
N GLU A 122 15.84 1.53 -2.45
CA GLU A 122 17.23 1.81 -2.02
C GLU A 122 17.74 3.21 -2.45
N GLY A 123 16.90 4.24 -2.43
CA GLY A 123 17.20 5.60 -2.89
C GLY A 123 16.68 6.70 -1.98
N MET A 124 16.32 6.36 -0.73
CA MET A 124 16.04 7.33 0.34
C MET A 124 17.08 7.18 1.47
N ALA A 125 18.30 6.76 1.13
CA ALA A 125 19.45 7.09 1.96
C ALA A 125 19.78 8.55 1.62
N ASP A 126 19.52 9.42 2.60
CA ASP A 126 19.83 10.84 2.61
C ASP A 126 20.99 11.25 1.70
N GLU A 127 20.68 12.09 0.72
CA GLU A 127 21.60 13.15 0.30
C GLU A 127 21.60 14.22 1.42
N GLU A 128 22.11 13.88 2.61
CA GLU A 128 22.38 14.85 3.69
C GLU A 128 23.80 15.38 3.53
N ASP A 129 23.87 16.65 3.12
CA ASP A 129 24.88 17.67 3.44
C ASP A 129 26.35 17.22 3.58
N ASP A 130 27.13 17.41 2.50
CA ASP A 130 28.58 17.57 2.59
C ASP A 130 28.95 19.05 2.34
N ASP A 131 28.30 19.95 3.09
CA ASP A 131 28.73 21.35 3.27
C ASP A 131 29.64 21.43 4.52
N GLU A 132 30.76 20.72 4.53
CA GLU A 132 31.85 20.98 5.50
C GLU A 132 32.80 22.04 4.93
N ILE A 133 32.52 23.28 5.32
CA ILE A 133 33.47 24.38 5.34
C ILE A 133 34.56 24.04 6.37
N ASP A 134 35.79 23.82 5.92
CA ASP A 134 36.97 23.94 6.78
C ASP A 134 37.91 25.01 6.23
N GLU A 135 37.76 26.22 6.77
CA GLU A 135 38.72 27.31 6.66
C GLU A 135 39.82 27.12 7.71
N GLU A 136 40.96 26.54 7.33
CA GLU A 136 42.23 26.74 8.07
C GLU A 136 43.41 27.01 7.11
N PHE A 137 43.82 28.29 7.09
CA PHE A 137 45.18 28.90 7.07
C PHE A 137 46.37 27.89 7.03
N GLU A 138 47.51 28.11 6.37
CA GLU A 138 48.31 29.32 6.14
C GLU A 138 49.49 29.00 5.17
N GLU A 139 49.83 29.97 4.33
CA GLU A 139 51.13 30.36 3.75
C GLU A 139 52.18 29.33 3.28
N GLU A 140 52.56 29.42 1.98
CA GLU A 140 53.96 29.60 1.58
C GLU A 140 54.07 30.31 0.22
N GLU A 141 54.84 31.40 0.20
CA GLU A 141 55.17 32.26 -0.94
C GLU A 141 56.04 31.54 -2.00
N GLU A 142 55.82 31.82 -3.29
CA GLU A 142 56.73 32.64 -4.12
C GLU A 142 56.38 32.55 -5.62
N GLU A 143 56.63 33.68 -6.28
CA GLU A 143 56.28 34.07 -7.65
C GLU A 143 56.93 33.21 -8.76
N ILE A 144 56.33 33.20 -9.96
CA ILE A 144 56.88 33.84 -11.17
C ILE A 144 55.92 33.62 -12.37
N GLU A 145 55.59 34.74 -13.01
CA GLU A 145 55.24 35.08 -14.41
C GLU A 145 55.34 33.96 -15.49
N GLU A 146 54.64 33.94 -16.64
CA GLU A 146 54.01 34.97 -17.47
C GLU A 146 53.19 34.27 -18.61
N ASP A 147 52.26 35.03 -19.21
CA ASP A 147 51.90 35.05 -20.65
C ASP A 147 50.95 34.02 -21.35
N LYS A 148 49.76 34.57 -21.65
CA LYS A 148 49.11 34.75 -22.97
C LYS A 148 48.44 33.60 -23.75
N ASN A 149 47.26 34.00 -24.26
CA ASN A 149 46.56 33.56 -25.49
C ASN A 149 45.88 32.18 -25.46
N SER A 150 44.73 31.93 -26.08
CA SER A 150 43.83 32.71 -26.94
C SER A 150 42.53 31.91 -27.12
N VAL A 151 41.40 32.59 -27.13
CA VAL A 151 40.27 32.50 -28.10
C VAL A 151 40.09 31.17 -28.87
N ASP A 152 38.90 30.54 -28.82
CA ASP A 152 37.89 30.66 -29.89
C ASP A 152 36.72 29.65 -29.79
N GLU A 153 35.55 30.19 -30.09
CA GLU A 153 34.29 29.50 -30.37
C GLU A 153 34.40 28.55 -31.56
N LYS A 154 33.60 27.46 -31.57
CA LYS A 154 32.74 27.14 -32.73
C LYS A 154 31.75 25.99 -32.51
N LYS A 155 30.48 26.40 -32.49
CA LYS A 155 29.38 25.97 -33.37
C LYS A 155 29.01 24.48 -33.48
N ARG A 156 27.79 24.22 -32.97
CA ARG A 156 26.59 23.68 -33.66
C ARG A 156 26.75 22.45 -34.55
N LYS A 157 25.88 21.46 -34.30
CA LYS A 157 24.82 21.06 -35.26
C LYS A 157 23.74 20.22 -34.58
N ILE A 158 22.56 20.82 -34.44
CA ILE A 158 21.27 20.13 -34.34
C ILE A 158 20.93 19.61 -35.74
N ALA A 159 20.54 18.35 -35.85
CA ALA A 159 19.79 17.83 -36.98
C ALA A 159 18.57 17.07 -36.43
N ALA A 160 17.41 17.66 -36.67
CA ALA A 160 16.11 17.07 -36.49
C ALA A 160 15.83 16.03 -37.59
N ASN A 161 15.08 14.98 -37.25
CA ASN A 161 14.09 14.37 -38.13
C ASN A 161 13.16 13.52 -37.23
N SER A 162 11.90 13.91 -37.01
CA SER A 162 10.70 13.43 -37.76
C SER A 162 10.64 11.89 -37.82
N ASN A 163 9.53 11.21 -37.52
CA ASN A 163 8.16 11.54 -37.90
C ASN A 163 7.18 10.52 -37.27
N SER A 164 5.90 10.92 -37.21
CA SER A 164 4.67 10.10 -37.31
C SER A 164 4.48 8.92 -36.33
N LYS A 165 3.66 9.03 -35.28
CA LYS A 165 2.17 8.96 -35.26
C LYS A 165 1.58 7.89 -36.17
N GLY A 166 0.86 6.93 -35.57
CA GLY A 166 -0.04 6.06 -36.33
C GLY A 166 -0.72 4.91 -35.59
N GLY A 167 -1.06 5.05 -34.30
CA GLY A 167 -1.89 4.06 -33.61
C GLY A 167 -3.34 4.08 -34.12
N LYS A 168 -3.88 2.93 -34.50
CA LYS A 168 -5.33 2.70 -34.65
C LYS A 168 -5.71 1.34 -34.06
N ALA A 169 -6.36 1.37 -32.90
CA ALA A 169 -7.13 0.26 -32.35
C ALA A 169 -8.58 0.30 -32.88
N PRO A 170 -9.25 -0.86 -33.08
CA PRO A 170 -10.60 -0.92 -33.63
C PRO A 170 -11.71 -0.71 -32.57
N LYS A 171 -12.84 -0.17 -33.02
CA LYS A 171 -14.05 0.15 -32.22
C LYS A 171 -14.95 -1.08 -32.00
N ARG A 172 -15.64 -1.04 -30.85
CA ARG A 172 -16.64 -1.96 -30.28
C ARG A 172 -17.86 -2.26 -31.19
N PRO A 173 -18.56 -3.41 -30.98
CA PRO A 173 -19.76 -3.78 -31.73
C PRO A 173 -21.03 -3.09 -31.20
N LYS A 174 -22.02 -2.91 -32.10
CA LYS A 174 -23.38 -2.45 -31.82
C LYS A 174 -24.28 -3.65 -31.50
N ILE A 175 -25.14 -3.47 -30.50
CA ILE A 175 -26.29 -4.31 -30.15
C ILE A 175 -27.49 -3.77 -30.93
N ASP A 176 -28.18 -4.65 -31.67
CA ASP A 176 -29.53 -4.41 -32.18
C ASP A 176 -30.55 -5.22 -31.36
N SER A 177 -31.67 -4.57 -31.13
CA SER A 177 -32.86 -5.02 -30.41
C SER A 177 -33.87 -5.69 -31.34
N GLU A 178 -34.41 -6.83 -30.93
CA GLU A 178 -35.59 -7.50 -31.49
C GLU A 178 -36.52 -7.76 -30.29
N VAL A 179 -37.50 -6.90 -30.02
CA VAL A 179 -38.94 -7.01 -30.38
C VAL A 179 -39.53 -8.41 -30.16
N ASP A 180 -40.17 -8.58 -28.99
CA ASP A 180 -41.51 -9.18 -28.85
C ASP A 180 -42.22 -8.49 -27.66
#